data_AF-A0A5E4UJ48-F1
#
_entry.id   AF-A0A5E4UJ48-F1
#
_cell.length_a   1.000
_cell.length_b   1.000
_cell.length_c   1.000
_cell.angle_alpha   90.00
_cell.angle_beta   90.00
_cell.angle_gamma   90.00
#
_symmetry.space_group_name_H-M   'P 1'
#
loop_
_entity.id
_entity.type
_entity.pdbx_description
1 polymer ?
#
loop_
_entity_poly.entity_id
_entity_poly.type
_entity_poly.pdbx_seq_one_letter_code
_entity_poly.pdbx_strand_id
1 'polypeptide(L)'
;MSLAWHRLSGLISPKAVDVKEFVDLYIRYWIIPLWLLAGFADWMCHRRTHIERNAGARESVLHLAQMFEVGIPLLVALVFRINVTVMAIMVLGLILHEITALWDVSYARQRRELTAFEEHVHSFLELLPITAVTLVIGANFDQLRALPPEPAGDRFSLTLSTTSPGYLAGALSAAVLLAGIPYCEELVRCLRYRARQAPCRQPDRQ
;
A
#
# COMPACT_ATOMS: atom_id res chain seq x y z
N MET A 1 47.29 -1.24 -28.43
CA MET A 1 45.86 -1.60 -28.22
C MET A 1 45.35 -1.37 -26.79
N SER A 2 46.21 -1.18 -25.76
CA SER A 2 45.75 -0.94 -24.37
C SER A 2 45.34 0.52 -24.05
N LEU A 3 45.97 1.52 -24.67
CA LEU A 3 45.71 2.94 -24.37
C LEU A 3 44.34 3.46 -24.86
N ALA A 4 43.79 2.89 -25.93
CA ALA A 4 42.47 3.25 -26.44
C ALA A 4 41.33 2.68 -25.58
N TRP A 5 41.55 1.50 -24.97
CA TRP A 5 40.58 0.86 -24.07
C TRP A 5 40.37 1.67 -22.77
N HIS A 6 41.45 2.20 -22.18
CA HIS A 6 41.35 3.04 -20.98
C HIS A 6 40.68 4.41 -21.20
N ARG A 7 40.74 4.97 -22.42
CA ARG A 7 40.02 6.21 -22.75
C ARG A 7 38.54 5.98 -23.04
N LEU A 8 38.18 4.83 -23.60
CA LEU A 8 36.78 4.46 -23.85
C LEU A 8 36.04 4.02 -22.58
N SER A 9 36.73 3.39 -21.62
CA SER A 9 36.13 3.03 -20.33
C SER A 9 35.78 4.24 -19.43
N GLY A 10 36.40 5.40 -19.68
CA GLY A 10 36.07 6.65 -18.96
C GLY A 10 34.87 7.41 -19.53
N LEU A 11 34.45 7.10 -20.76
CA LEU A 11 33.32 7.74 -21.45
C LEU A 11 31.98 7.02 -21.24
N ILE A 12 32.04 5.78 -20.75
CA ILE A 12 30.89 4.94 -20.40
C ILE A 12 31.15 4.36 -19.02
N SER A 13 31.34 5.23 -18.03
CA SER A 13 31.05 4.81 -16.67
C SER A 13 29.54 5.02 -16.52
N PRO A 14 28.68 3.98 -16.57
CA PRO A 14 27.31 4.16 -16.10
C PRO A 14 27.44 4.80 -14.71
N LYS A 15 26.82 5.96 -14.49
CA LYS A 15 26.75 6.50 -13.14
C LYS A 15 26.20 5.36 -12.29
N ALA A 16 27.00 4.86 -11.36
CA ALA A 16 26.53 3.81 -10.48
C ALA A 16 25.31 4.39 -9.76
N VAL A 17 24.15 3.79 -10.00
CA VAL A 17 22.93 4.15 -9.29
C VAL A 17 23.20 3.83 -7.83
N ASP A 18 23.08 4.83 -6.97
CA ASP A 18 23.24 4.62 -5.53
C ASP A 18 22.14 3.66 -5.05
N VAL A 19 22.43 2.83 -4.05
CA VAL A 19 21.47 1.83 -3.55
C VAL A 19 20.18 2.51 -3.08
N LYS A 20 20.29 3.68 -2.45
CA LYS A 20 19.13 4.47 -2.02
C LYS A 20 18.29 4.97 -3.19
N GLU A 21 18.92 5.41 -4.26
CA GLU A 21 18.25 5.82 -5.50
C GLU A 21 17.55 4.63 -6.17
N PHE A 22 18.23 3.48 -6.24
CA PHE A 22 17.62 2.25 -6.76
C PHE A 22 16.38 1.85 -5.95
N VAL A 23 16.46 1.86 -4.62
CA VAL A 23 15.34 1.51 -3.74
C VAL A 23 14.17 2.47 -3.94
N ASP A 24 14.42 3.78 -4.02
CA ASP A 24 13.37 4.78 -4.27
C ASP A 24 12.67 4.53 -5.61
N LEU A 25 13.43 4.33 -6.69
CA LEU A 25 12.88 4.03 -8.02
C LEU A 25 12.12 2.70 -8.04
N TYR A 26 12.66 1.67 -7.39
CA TYR A 26 12.02 0.36 -7.31
C TYR A 26 10.69 0.41 -6.57
N ILE A 27 10.61 1.13 -5.44
CA ILE A 27 9.35 1.29 -4.72
C ILE A 27 8.34 2.04 -5.59
N ARG A 28 8.74 3.18 -6.17
CA ARG A 28 7.83 4.05 -6.92
C ARG A 28 7.28 3.43 -8.20
N TYR A 29 8.12 2.73 -8.94
CA TYR A 29 7.77 2.28 -10.29
C TYR A 29 7.54 0.78 -10.40
N TRP A 30 7.80 0.01 -9.34
CA TRP A 30 7.47 -1.42 -9.29
C TRP A 30 6.54 -1.78 -8.15
N ILE A 31 6.93 -1.49 -6.90
CA ILE A 31 6.12 -1.90 -5.74
C ILE A 31 4.76 -1.22 -5.74
N ILE A 32 4.69 0.11 -5.84
CA ILE A 32 3.41 0.84 -5.81
C ILE A 32 2.49 0.41 -6.97
N PRO A 33 2.94 0.35 -8.24
CA PRO A 33 2.08 -0.11 -9.33
C PRO A 33 1.60 -1.54 -9.16
N LEU A 34 2.48 -2.48 -8.79
CA LEU A 34 2.10 -3.88 -8.58
C LEU A 34 1.10 -4.02 -7.41
N TRP A 35 1.28 -3.24 -6.36
CA TRP A 35 0.38 -3.24 -5.21
C TRP A 35 -1.00 -2.73 -5.58
N LEU A 36 -1.10 -1.64 -6.33
CA LEU A 36 -2.38 -1.13 -6.84
C LEU A 36 -3.08 -2.15 -7.76
N LEU A 37 -2.32 -2.84 -8.60
CA LEU A 37 -2.85 -3.91 -9.45
C LEU A 37 -3.34 -5.10 -8.64
N ALA A 38 -2.64 -5.48 -7.56
CA ALA A 38 -3.08 -6.52 -6.64
C ALA A 38 -4.38 -6.12 -5.92
N GLY A 39 -4.50 -4.88 -5.44
CA GLY A 39 -5.73 -4.38 -4.80
C GLY A 39 -6.91 -4.34 -5.77
N PHE A 40 -6.67 -3.98 -7.03
CA PHE A 40 -7.70 -4.05 -8.07
C PHE A 40 -8.11 -5.50 -8.38
N ALA A 41 -7.14 -6.43 -8.42
CA ALA A 41 -7.41 -7.85 -8.64
C ALA A 41 -8.23 -8.46 -7.49
N ASP A 42 -7.94 -8.06 -6.26
CA ASP A 42 -8.68 -8.43 -5.05
C ASP A 42 -10.15 -7.99 -5.13
N TRP A 43 -10.41 -6.71 -5.44
CA TRP A 43 -11.76 -6.23 -5.71
C TRP A 43 -12.46 -7.02 -6.83
N MET A 44 -11.73 -7.41 -7.88
CA MET A 44 -12.28 -8.22 -8.97
C MET A 44 -12.70 -9.62 -8.47
N CYS A 45 -11.94 -10.22 -7.55
CA CYS A 45 -12.32 -11.46 -6.88
C CYS A 45 -13.63 -11.27 -6.10
N HIS A 46 -13.73 -10.25 -5.27
CA HIS A 46 -14.93 -9.94 -4.48
C HIS A 46 -16.16 -9.65 -5.34
N ARG A 47 -15.96 -8.98 -6.47
CA ARG A 47 -17.03 -8.73 -7.44
C ARG A 47 -17.52 -10.03 -8.08
N ARG A 48 -16.61 -10.95 -8.43
CA ARG A 48 -16.95 -12.25 -9.03
C ARG A 48 -17.62 -13.19 -8.04
N THR A 49 -17.20 -13.17 -6.78
CA THR A 49 -17.76 -14.02 -5.72
C THR A 49 -19.01 -13.43 -5.07
N HIS A 50 -19.44 -12.23 -5.50
CA HIS A 50 -20.59 -11.52 -4.95
C HIS A 50 -20.47 -11.33 -3.43
N ILE A 51 -19.39 -10.68 -3.00
CA ILE A 51 -19.10 -10.44 -1.58
C ILE A 51 -20.29 -9.90 -0.79
N GLU A 52 -21.17 -9.12 -1.43
CA GLU A 52 -22.37 -8.60 -0.79
C GLU A 52 -23.31 -9.69 -0.25
N ARG A 53 -23.30 -10.89 -0.87
CA ARG A 53 -24.18 -12.01 -0.54
C ARG A 53 -23.62 -13.00 0.47
N ASN A 54 -22.31 -13.02 0.67
CA ASN A 54 -21.65 -14.04 1.49
C ASN A 54 -21.05 -13.46 2.80
N ALA A 55 -20.34 -12.34 2.72
CA ALA A 55 -19.66 -11.73 3.86
C ALA A 55 -20.11 -10.28 4.13
N GLY A 56 -20.49 -9.57 3.08
CA GLY A 56 -21.19 -8.30 3.14
C GLY A 56 -20.32 -7.12 3.57
N ALA A 57 -20.99 -6.08 4.08
CA ALA A 57 -20.36 -4.77 4.31
C ALA A 57 -19.25 -4.78 5.36
N ARG A 58 -19.22 -5.77 6.26
CA ARG A 58 -18.20 -5.83 7.31
C ARG A 58 -16.83 -6.17 6.75
N GLU A 59 -16.75 -7.18 5.86
CA GLU A 59 -15.51 -7.51 5.15
C GLU A 59 -15.04 -6.32 4.30
N SER A 60 -15.95 -5.71 3.54
CA SER A 60 -15.64 -4.53 2.72
C SER A 60 -15.13 -3.32 3.52
N VAL A 61 -15.55 -3.14 4.77
CA VAL A 61 -14.98 -2.12 5.67
C VAL A 61 -13.56 -2.47 6.10
N LEU A 62 -13.24 -3.75 6.32
CA LEU A 62 -11.88 -4.19 6.63
C LEU A 62 -10.94 -3.92 5.45
N HIS A 63 -11.39 -4.19 4.21
CA HIS A 63 -10.61 -3.84 3.00
C HIS A 63 -10.29 -2.34 2.92
N LEU A 64 -11.28 -1.47 3.19
CA LEU A 64 -11.05 -0.02 3.23
C LEU A 64 -10.10 0.38 4.37
N ALA A 65 -10.24 -0.22 5.55
CA ALA A 65 -9.33 0.02 6.67
C ALA A 65 -7.89 -0.34 6.28
N GLN A 66 -7.68 -1.54 5.74
CA GLN A 66 -6.39 -2.01 5.25
C GLN A 66 -5.80 -1.08 4.19
N MET A 67 -6.61 -0.60 3.23
CA MET A 67 -6.19 0.37 2.22
C MET A 67 -5.68 1.67 2.85
N PHE A 68 -6.35 2.20 3.87
CA PHE A 68 -5.91 3.43 4.55
C PHE A 68 -4.70 3.19 5.46
N GLU A 69 -4.64 2.06 6.16
CA GLU A 69 -3.55 1.68 7.06
C GLU A 69 -2.19 1.63 6.35
N VAL A 70 -2.18 1.31 5.06
CA VAL A 70 -0.95 1.31 4.22
C VAL A 70 -0.84 2.51 3.29
N GLY A 71 -1.96 3.00 2.75
CA GLY A 71 -1.99 4.12 1.82
C GLY A 71 -1.60 5.44 2.48
N ILE A 72 -2.00 5.67 3.73
CA ILE A 72 -1.63 6.89 4.46
C ILE A 72 -0.13 6.92 4.76
N PRO A 73 0.49 5.90 5.38
CA PRO A 73 1.94 5.91 5.58
C PRO A 73 2.75 5.99 4.29
N LEU A 74 2.29 5.34 3.21
CA LEU A 74 2.92 5.45 1.90
C LEU A 74 2.87 6.89 1.38
N LEU A 75 1.72 7.56 1.50
CA LEU A 75 1.58 8.96 1.12
C LEU A 75 2.48 9.88 1.95
N VAL A 76 2.56 9.63 3.27
CA VAL A 76 3.49 10.33 4.16
C VAL A 76 4.94 10.15 3.68
N ALA A 77 5.34 8.93 3.32
CA ALA A 77 6.68 8.64 2.80
C ALA A 77 6.98 9.28 1.43
N LEU A 78 5.95 9.50 0.60
CA LEU A 78 6.11 10.21 -0.68
C LEU A 78 6.20 11.72 -0.49
N VAL A 79 5.44 12.30 0.45
CA VAL A 79 5.34 13.74 0.69
C VAL A 79 6.46 14.27 1.57
N PHE A 80 6.91 13.50 2.56
CA PHE A 80 7.94 13.92 3.52
C PHE A 80 9.26 13.17 3.29
N ARG A 81 10.37 13.79 3.69
CA ARG A 81 11.68 13.15 3.69
C ARG A 81 11.67 11.96 4.64
N ILE A 82 12.24 10.84 4.22
CA ILE A 82 12.35 9.66 5.06
C ILE A 82 13.31 9.95 6.21
N ASN A 83 12.76 9.98 7.42
CA ASN A 83 13.48 10.08 8.68
C ASN A 83 12.83 9.16 9.71
N VAL A 84 13.22 9.27 10.99
CA VAL A 84 12.75 8.35 12.04
C VAL A 84 11.24 8.47 12.24
N THR A 85 10.66 9.67 12.19
CA THR A 85 9.21 9.85 12.33
C THR A 85 8.46 9.18 11.17
N VAL A 86 8.88 9.42 9.93
CA VAL A 86 8.23 8.80 8.75
C VAL A 86 8.34 7.28 8.80
N MET A 87 9.53 6.73 9.11
CA MET A 87 9.71 5.28 9.26
C MET A 87 8.86 4.71 10.39
N ALA A 88 8.72 5.40 11.52
CA ALA A 88 7.86 4.97 12.62
C ALA A 88 6.38 4.94 12.22
N ILE A 89 5.90 5.94 11.46
CA ILE A 89 4.53 5.94 10.90
C ILE A 89 4.33 4.75 9.96
N MET A 90 5.31 4.45 9.09
CA MET A 90 5.27 3.30 8.19
C MET A 90 5.22 1.97 8.94
N VAL A 91 6.04 1.80 9.97
CA VAL A 91 6.04 0.59 10.81
C VAL A 91 4.74 0.45 11.57
N LEU A 92 4.20 1.53 12.15
CA LEU A 92 2.93 1.49 12.85
C LEU A 92 1.77 1.14 11.91
N GLY A 93 1.73 1.75 10.73
CA GLY A 93 0.74 1.44 9.70
C GLY A 93 0.83 -0.02 9.24
N LEU A 94 2.04 -0.54 9.05
CA LEU A 94 2.26 -1.95 8.76
C LEU A 94 1.72 -2.87 9.87
N ILE A 95 2.06 -2.60 11.13
CA ILE A 95 1.56 -3.43 12.25
C ILE A 95 0.04 -3.42 12.32
N LEU A 96 -0.59 -2.25 12.16
CA LEU A 96 -2.04 -2.14 12.13
C LEU A 96 -2.63 -2.93 10.95
N HIS A 97 -2.03 -2.78 9.77
CA HIS A 97 -2.42 -3.52 8.58
C HIS A 97 -2.36 -5.04 8.80
N GLU A 98 -1.30 -5.58 9.38
CA GLU A 98 -1.18 -7.02 9.64
C GLU A 98 -2.27 -7.51 10.62
N ILE A 99 -2.57 -6.73 11.65
CA ILE A 99 -3.65 -7.05 12.59
C ILE A 99 -5.00 -7.07 11.86
N THR A 100 -5.28 -6.06 11.03
CA THR A 100 -6.54 -5.96 10.28
C THR A 100 -6.62 -7.04 9.20
N ALA A 101 -5.52 -7.39 8.53
CA ALA A 101 -5.45 -8.45 7.53
C ALA A 101 -5.72 -9.83 8.14
N LEU A 102 -5.12 -10.12 9.31
CA LEU A 102 -5.41 -11.35 10.04
C LEU A 102 -6.88 -11.41 10.48
N TRP A 103 -7.46 -10.27 10.87
CA TRP A 103 -8.88 -10.19 11.18
C TRP A 103 -9.74 -10.45 9.94
N ASP A 104 -9.42 -9.83 8.82
CA ASP A 104 -10.15 -9.98 7.57
C ASP A 104 -10.18 -11.44 7.09
N VAL A 105 -9.01 -12.08 6.96
CA VAL A 105 -8.93 -13.50 6.56
C VAL A 105 -9.67 -14.39 7.55
N SER A 106 -9.53 -14.15 8.86
CA SER A 106 -10.28 -14.90 9.88
C SER A 106 -11.78 -14.72 9.75
N TYR A 107 -12.24 -13.53 9.38
CA TYR A 107 -13.65 -13.21 9.17
C TYR A 107 -14.21 -13.87 7.91
N ALA A 108 -13.47 -13.79 6.79
CA ALA A 108 -13.84 -14.27 5.47
C ALA A 108 -13.90 -15.81 5.44
N ARG A 109 -12.88 -16.51 5.96
CA ARG A 109 -12.83 -17.99 5.96
C ARG A 109 -13.98 -18.66 6.71
N GLN A 110 -14.60 -17.95 7.66
CA GLN A 110 -15.77 -18.45 8.39
C GLN A 110 -17.09 -18.29 7.61
N ARG A 111 -17.09 -17.57 6.49
CA ARG A 111 -18.31 -17.09 5.81
C ARG A 111 -18.36 -17.43 4.33
N ARG A 112 -17.22 -17.58 3.69
CA ARG A 112 -17.12 -17.87 2.27
C ARG A 112 -15.88 -18.70 1.97
N GLU A 113 -15.96 -19.39 0.84
CA GLU A 113 -14.79 -20.03 0.23
C GLU A 113 -13.86 -18.96 -0.32
N LEU A 114 -12.57 -19.06 0.00
CA LEU A 114 -11.50 -18.27 -0.61
C LEU A 114 -10.91 -19.08 -1.75
N THR A 115 -10.86 -18.51 -2.95
CA THR A 115 -10.27 -19.23 -4.08
C THR A 115 -8.74 -19.20 -4.01
N ALA A 116 -8.06 -20.21 -4.55
CA ALA A 116 -6.60 -20.24 -4.59
C ALA A 116 -5.98 -18.99 -5.28
N PHE A 117 -6.66 -18.45 -6.29
CA PHE A 117 -6.22 -17.21 -6.95
C PHE A 117 -6.34 -16.00 -6.02
N GLU A 118 -7.42 -15.91 -5.26
CA GLU A 118 -7.64 -14.83 -4.30
C GLU A 118 -6.62 -14.89 -3.15
N GLU A 119 -6.35 -16.07 -2.59
CA GLU A 119 -5.29 -16.24 -1.59
C GLU A 119 -3.90 -15.87 -2.14
N HIS A 120 -3.65 -16.16 -3.43
CA HIS A 120 -2.41 -15.74 -4.08
C HIS A 120 -2.33 -14.22 -4.22
N VAL A 121 -3.43 -13.54 -4.59
CA VAL A 121 -3.50 -12.06 -4.61
C VAL A 121 -3.28 -11.48 -3.22
N HIS A 122 -3.89 -12.07 -2.18
CA HIS A 122 -3.68 -11.66 -0.78
C HIS A 122 -2.21 -11.79 -0.36
N SER A 123 -1.51 -12.81 -0.83
CA SER A 123 -0.06 -12.96 -0.59
C SER A 123 0.74 -11.77 -1.13
N PHE A 124 0.36 -11.20 -2.29
CA PHE A 124 0.99 -9.96 -2.77
C PHE A 124 0.61 -8.75 -1.92
N LEU A 125 -0.66 -8.65 -1.53
CA LEU A 125 -1.15 -7.54 -0.69
C LEU A 125 -0.49 -7.51 0.69
N GLU A 126 -0.08 -8.67 1.23
CA GLU A 126 0.68 -8.80 2.48
C GLU A 126 2.19 -8.53 2.26
N LEU A 127 2.80 -9.14 1.23
CA LEU A 127 4.26 -9.08 1.08
C LEU A 127 4.77 -7.73 0.54
N LEU A 128 4.02 -7.03 -0.30
CA LEU A 128 4.42 -5.74 -0.86
C LEU A 128 4.58 -4.62 0.20
N PRO A 129 3.66 -4.43 1.18
CA PRO A 129 3.87 -3.50 2.30
C PRO A 129 5.12 -3.83 3.10
N ILE A 130 5.29 -5.10 3.48
CA ILE A 130 6.47 -5.56 4.26
C ILE A 130 7.75 -5.27 3.47
N THR A 131 7.76 -5.58 2.18
CA THR A 131 8.89 -5.32 1.28
C THR A 131 9.19 -3.82 1.19
N ALA A 132 8.18 -2.97 1.01
CA ALA A 132 8.37 -1.53 0.94
C ALA A 132 8.99 -0.98 2.24
N VAL A 133 8.42 -1.32 3.39
CA VAL A 133 8.88 -0.82 4.70
C VAL A 133 10.31 -1.30 4.99
N THR A 134 10.61 -2.57 4.76
CA THR A 134 11.96 -3.12 5.00
C THR A 134 13.02 -2.51 4.09
N LEU A 135 12.71 -2.29 2.81
CA LEU A 135 13.61 -1.59 1.88
C LEU A 135 13.83 -0.13 2.29
N VAL A 136 12.78 0.59 2.70
CA VAL A 136 12.91 1.97 3.19
C VAL A 136 13.79 2.03 4.43
N ILE A 137 13.59 1.14 5.40
CA ILE A 137 14.42 1.07 6.61
C ILE A 137 15.88 0.76 6.26
N GLY A 138 16.12 -0.22 5.39
CA GLY A 138 17.47 -0.60 4.96
C GLY A 138 18.20 0.54 4.23
N ALA A 139 17.52 1.22 3.31
CA ALA A 139 18.07 2.35 2.55
C ALA A 139 18.29 3.63 3.38
N ASN A 140 17.69 3.70 4.57
CA ASN A 140 17.79 4.85 5.49
C ASN A 140 18.32 4.43 6.88
N PHE A 141 19.07 3.34 6.94
CA PHE A 141 19.55 2.77 8.21
C PHE A 141 20.55 3.69 8.94
N ASP A 142 21.18 4.61 8.22
CA ASP A 142 21.98 5.71 8.78
C ASP A 142 21.18 6.60 9.75
N GLN A 143 19.91 6.87 9.44
CA GLN A 143 19.00 7.64 10.30
C GLN A 143 18.75 6.96 11.66
N LEU A 144 18.87 5.63 11.72
CA LEU A 144 18.70 4.82 12.93
C LEU A 144 20.00 4.68 13.73
N ARG A 145 21.16 4.68 13.06
CA ARG A 145 22.49 4.46 13.70
C ARG A 145 23.10 5.69 14.36
N ALA A 146 22.65 6.89 14.03
CA ALA A 146 23.42 8.09 14.36
C ALA A 146 23.51 8.38 15.87
N LEU A 147 24.67 8.03 16.45
CA LEU A 147 25.36 8.75 17.53
C LEU A 147 25.86 10.11 16.94
N PRO A 148 25.71 11.27 17.61
CA PRO A 148 25.40 12.58 17.00
C PRO A 148 26.62 13.37 16.43
N PRO A 149 26.45 14.47 15.65
CA PRO A 149 25.42 15.51 15.78
C PRO A 149 24.83 16.03 14.45
N GLU A 150 23.79 15.40 13.94
CA GLU A 150 22.74 16.15 13.23
C GLU A 150 21.90 16.86 14.30
N PRO A 151 21.45 18.12 14.11
CA PRO A 151 20.53 18.75 15.05
C PRO A 151 19.35 17.80 15.26
N ALA A 152 19.09 17.43 16.52
CA ALA A 152 18.04 16.47 16.86
C ALA A 152 16.64 16.83 16.28
N GLY A 153 16.45 18.10 15.89
CA GLY A 153 15.24 18.61 15.25
C GLY A 153 14.91 17.97 13.90
N ASP A 154 15.88 17.73 13.02
CA ASP A 154 15.57 17.31 11.64
C ASP A 154 15.16 15.83 11.57
N ARG A 155 15.70 14.98 12.46
CA ARG A 155 15.43 13.54 12.51
C ARG A 155 13.97 13.19 12.81
N PHE A 156 13.29 14.07 13.55
CA PHE A 156 11.89 13.88 13.95
C PHE A 156 10.91 14.84 13.26
N SER A 157 11.41 15.84 12.52
CA SER A 157 10.60 16.82 11.81
C SER A 157 9.85 16.24 10.61
N LEU A 158 8.69 16.80 10.26
CA LEU A 158 8.05 16.49 8.98
C LEU A 158 8.47 17.53 7.93
N THR A 159 9.56 17.23 7.22
CA THR A 159 10.10 18.09 6.15
C THR A 159 9.69 17.56 4.79
N LEU A 160 9.26 18.42 3.87
CA LEU A 160 8.83 18.01 2.53
C LEU A 160 9.96 17.33 1.73
N SER A 161 9.58 16.27 1.02
CA SER A 161 10.46 15.54 0.11
C SER A 161 10.68 16.31 -1.20
N THR A 162 11.63 15.83 -2.00
CA THR A 162 11.87 16.32 -3.37
C THR A 162 11.05 15.58 -4.42
N THR A 163 10.06 14.77 -4.00
CA THR A 163 9.18 14.06 -4.93
C THR A 163 8.47 15.04 -5.85
N SER A 164 8.54 14.79 -7.16
CA SER A 164 7.87 15.61 -8.16
C SER A 164 6.35 15.67 -7.88
N PRO A 165 5.73 16.86 -7.87
CA PRO A 165 4.29 17.00 -7.77
C PRO A 165 3.53 16.21 -8.84
N GLY A 166 4.09 16.08 -10.05
CA GLY A 166 3.50 15.29 -11.13
C GLY A 166 3.46 13.80 -10.82
N TYR A 167 4.52 13.27 -10.21
CA TYR A 167 4.53 11.88 -9.73
C TYR A 167 3.49 11.68 -8.62
N LEU A 168 3.44 12.59 -7.64
CA LEU A 168 2.48 12.51 -6.54
C LEU A 168 1.04 12.53 -7.05
N ALA A 169 0.72 13.44 -7.96
CA ALA A 169 -0.59 13.51 -8.59
C ALA A 169 -0.92 12.24 -9.38
N GLY A 170 0.05 11.68 -10.11
CA GLY A 170 -0.10 10.42 -10.83
C GLY A 170 -0.37 9.23 -9.91
N ALA A 171 0.43 9.09 -8.84
CA ALA A 171 0.28 8.03 -7.85
C ALA A 171 -1.06 8.12 -7.11
N LEU A 172 -1.47 9.33 -6.71
CA LEU A 172 -2.79 9.56 -6.09
C LEU A 172 -3.94 9.25 -7.04
N SER A 173 -3.82 9.66 -8.31
CA SER A 173 -4.84 9.37 -9.33
C SER A 173 -4.95 7.86 -9.55
N ALA A 174 -3.83 7.16 -9.66
CA ALA A 174 -3.80 5.71 -9.78
C ALA A 174 -4.42 5.03 -8.54
N ALA A 175 -4.08 5.48 -7.33
CA ALA A 175 -4.65 4.95 -6.09
C ALA A 175 -6.18 5.15 -6.02
N VAL A 176 -6.68 6.32 -6.41
CA VAL A 176 -8.13 6.58 -6.47
C VAL A 176 -8.81 5.69 -7.51
N LEU A 177 -8.23 5.57 -8.71
CA LEU A 177 -8.84 4.81 -9.81
C LEU A 177 -8.81 3.29 -9.58
N LEU A 178 -7.71 2.76 -9.03
CA LEU A 178 -7.46 1.32 -8.92
C LEU A 178 -7.77 0.73 -7.54
N ALA A 179 -7.88 1.55 -6.49
CA ALA A 179 -8.22 1.08 -5.15
C ALA A 179 -9.42 1.84 -4.56
N GLY A 180 -9.36 3.17 -4.51
CA GLY A 180 -10.38 3.99 -3.86
C GLY A 180 -11.78 3.81 -4.45
N ILE A 181 -11.94 3.97 -5.77
CA ILE A 181 -13.22 3.80 -6.47
C ILE A 181 -13.70 2.34 -6.35
N PRO A 182 -12.88 1.31 -6.66
CA PRO A 182 -13.27 -0.09 -6.48
C PRO A 182 -13.78 -0.45 -5.08
N TYR A 183 -13.02 -0.13 -4.03
CA TYR A 183 -13.42 -0.46 -2.66
C TYR A 183 -14.62 0.37 -2.17
N CYS A 184 -14.75 1.63 -2.59
CA CYS A 184 -15.98 2.39 -2.34
C CYS A 184 -17.20 1.76 -3.04
N GLU A 185 -17.04 1.31 -4.29
CA GLU A 185 -18.10 0.65 -5.05
C GLU A 185 -18.52 -0.65 -4.37
N GLU A 186 -17.57 -1.45 -3.90
CA GLU A 186 -17.82 -2.68 -3.15
C GLU A 186 -18.62 -2.40 -1.88
N LEU A 187 -18.20 -1.43 -1.06
CA LEU A 187 -18.91 -1.06 0.16
C LEU A 187 -20.33 -0.60 -0.15
N VAL A 188 -20.50 0.26 -1.15
CA VAL A 188 -21.83 0.73 -1.58
C VAL A 188 -22.69 -0.43 -2.06
N ARG A 189 -22.13 -1.39 -2.82
CA ARG A 189 -22.83 -2.60 -3.27
C ARG A 189 -23.30 -3.43 -2.07
N CYS A 190 -22.45 -3.65 -1.09
CA CYS A 190 -22.77 -4.36 0.15
C CYS A 190 -23.85 -3.65 0.98
N LEU A 191 -23.76 -2.34 1.14
CA LEU A 191 -24.74 -1.54 1.89
C LEU A 191 -26.12 -1.55 1.20
N ARG A 192 -26.15 -1.41 -0.13
CA ARG A 192 -27.40 -1.49 -0.92
C ARG A 192 -28.03 -2.86 -0.82
N TYR A 193 -27.24 -3.93 -0.86
CA TYR A 193 -27.75 -5.29 -0.71
C TYR A 193 -28.35 -5.52 0.69
N ARG A 194 -27.66 -5.06 1.74
CA ARG A 194 -28.18 -5.11 3.13
C ARG A 194 -29.49 -4.33 3.29
N ALA A 195 -29.59 -3.14 2.70
CA ALA A 195 -30.80 -2.32 2.76
C ALA A 195 -32.00 -2.99 2.06
N ARG A 196 -31.78 -3.70 0.95
CA ARG A 196 -32.84 -4.46 0.24
C ARG A 196 -33.33 -5.68 1.02
N GLN A 197 -32.49 -6.25 1.87
CA GLN A 197 -32.84 -7.40 2.71
C GLN A 197 -33.49 -6.99 4.04
N ALA A 198 -33.42 -5.72 4.44
CA ALA A 198 -34.13 -5.26 5.62
C ALA A 198 -35.63 -5.52 5.40
N PRO A 199 -36.31 -6.30 6.27
CA PRO A 199 -37.70 -6.62 6.07
C PRO A 199 -38.51 -5.33 5.91
N CYS A 200 -39.32 -5.26 4.86
CA CYS A 200 -40.41 -4.29 4.81
C CYS A 200 -41.20 -4.54 6.09
N ARG A 201 -41.13 -3.62 7.08
CA ARG A 201 -42.03 -3.64 8.22
C ARG A 201 -43.43 -3.67 7.62
N GLN A 202 -44.08 -4.83 7.61
CA GLN A 202 -45.52 -4.86 7.38
C GLN A 202 -46.11 -4.05 8.52
N PRO A 203 -46.90 -2.99 8.25
CA PRO A 203 -47.63 -2.34 9.33
C PRO A 203 -48.51 -3.42 9.96
N ASP A 204 -48.36 -3.61 11.27
CA ASP A 204 -49.15 -4.57 12.05
C ASP A 204 -50.62 -4.43 11.63
N ARG A 205 -51.17 -5.49 11.03
CA ARG A 205 -52.62 -5.55 10.82
C ARG A 205 -53.24 -5.79 12.19
N GLN A 206 -54.02 -4.80 12.61
CA GLN A 206 -54.83 -4.73 13.82
C GLN A 206 -55.62 -6.01 14.11
#